data_AF-A0A4P8L0R6-F1
#
_entry.id   AF-A0A4P8L0R6-F1
#
_cell.length_a   1.000
_cell.length_b   1.000
_cell.length_c   1.000
_cell.angle_alpha   90.00
_cell.angle_beta   90.00
_cell.angle_gamma   90.00
#
_symmetry.space_group_name_H-M   'P 1'
#
loop_
_entity.id
_entity.type
_entity.pdbx_description
1 polymer ?
#
loop_
_entity_poly.entity_id
_entity_poly.type
_entity_poly.pdbx_seq_one_letter_code
_entity_poly.pdbx_strand_id
1 'polypeptide(L)'
;MTRLNFIVIMILLLAGQCVWAEEVPYTLEDRDRLIRVETKIEELDSRFEQIDKRFEQVERRFEQLERRIERLENVMMWGFGLLFTTMIGLVGFVLWDRRTALSPAIRKNKELEERNDKIEKALKEYAYKEPKLAEILRNVGLM
;
A
#
# COMPACT_ATOMS: atom_id res chain seq x y z
N MET A 1 -25.05 54.37 -76.31
CA MET A 1 -25.07 55.19 -75.08
C MET A 1 -26.16 54.78 -74.09
N THR A 2 -27.37 54.45 -74.52
CA THR A 2 -28.51 54.14 -73.62
C THR A 2 -28.31 52.90 -72.74
N ARG A 3 -27.71 51.81 -73.24
CA ARG A 3 -27.49 50.58 -72.46
C ARG A 3 -26.42 50.69 -71.36
N LEU A 4 -25.37 51.48 -71.59
CA LEU A 4 -24.30 51.69 -70.60
C LEU A 4 -24.82 52.53 -69.41
N ASN A 5 -25.59 53.58 -69.69
CA ASN A 5 -26.26 54.36 -68.65
C ASN A 5 -27.22 53.49 -67.82
N PHE A 6 -27.93 52.56 -68.47
CA PHE A 6 -28.85 51.66 -67.75
C PHE A 6 -28.11 50.74 -66.79
N ILE A 7 -26.96 50.18 -67.21
CA ILE A 7 -26.13 49.32 -66.37
C ILE A 7 -25.52 50.12 -65.20
N VAL A 8 -25.05 51.34 -65.46
CA VAL A 8 -24.51 52.23 -64.41
C VAL A 8 -25.60 52.60 -63.39
N ILE A 9 -26.82 52.90 -63.84
CA ILE A 9 -27.96 53.19 -62.96
C ILE A 9 -28.35 51.94 -62.16
N MET A 10 -28.34 50.75 -62.78
CA MET A 10 -28.65 49.50 -62.10
C MET A 10 -27.59 49.15 -61.02
N ILE A 11 -26.31 49.40 -61.29
CA ILE A 11 -25.22 49.21 -60.33
C ILE A 11 -25.33 50.23 -59.19
N LEU A 12 -25.68 51.49 -59.47
CA LEU A 12 -25.95 52.51 -58.44
C LEU A 12 -27.15 52.13 -57.56
N LEU A 13 -28.20 51.57 -58.16
CA LEU A 13 -29.38 51.07 -57.43
C LEU A 13 -29.05 49.88 -56.53
N LEU A 14 -28.25 48.92 -57.03
CA LEU A 14 -27.81 47.76 -56.24
C LEU A 14 -26.80 48.13 -55.15
N ALA A 15 -25.88 49.06 -55.42
CA ALA A 15 -24.93 49.56 -54.43
C ALA A 15 -25.64 50.35 -53.31
N GLY A 16 -26.73 51.06 -53.63
CA GLY A 16 -27.56 51.76 -52.65
C GLY A 16 -28.31 50.85 -51.67
N GLN A 17 -28.46 49.55 -51.99
CA GLN A 17 -29.10 48.58 -51.09
C GLN A 17 -28.12 47.83 -50.17
N CYS A 18 -26.81 48.02 -50.36
CA CYS A 18 -25.79 47.30 -49.58
C CYS A 18 -25.40 48.02 -48.26
N VAL A 19 -25.97 49.20 -47.97
CA VAL A 19 -25.60 50.04 -46.81
C VAL A 19 -26.78 50.16 -45.84
N TRP A 20 -27.24 49.03 -45.30
CA TRP A 20 -28.07 49.00 -44.10
C TRP A 20 -27.53 47.95 -43.14
N ALA A 21 -26.26 48.12 -42.75
CA ALA A 21 -25.79 47.57 -41.48
C ALA A 21 -26.30 48.54 -40.40
N GLU A 22 -27.55 48.38 -40.00
CA GLU A 22 -28.13 49.17 -38.91
C GLU A 22 -27.39 48.79 -37.63
N GLU A 23 -26.63 49.74 -37.08
CA GLU A 23 -25.94 49.57 -35.80
C GLU A 23 -27.03 49.35 -34.74
N VAL A 24 -27.21 48.09 -34.32
CA VAL A 24 -28.20 47.72 -33.32
C VAL A 24 -27.88 48.50 -32.03
N PRO A 25 -28.72 49.46 -31.62
CA PRO A 25 -28.42 50.28 -30.46
C PRO A 25 -28.55 49.43 -29.21
N TYR A 26 -27.56 49.52 -28.32
CA TYR A 26 -27.59 48.85 -27.03
C TYR A 26 -28.81 49.29 -26.22
N THR A 27 -29.74 48.36 -25.99
CA THR A 27 -31.06 48.66 -25.45
C THR A 27 -31.06 48.74 -23.92
N LEU A 28 -32.15 49.25 -23.33
CA LEU A 28 -32.35 49.20 -21.88
C LEU A 28 -32.43 47.75 -21.36
N GLU A 29 -32.98 46.84 -22.16
CA GLU A 29 -33.06 45.42 -21.80
C GLU A 29 -31.67 44.78 -21.71
N ASP A 30 -30.75 45.16 -22.60
CA ASP A 30 -29.37 44.68 -22.54
C ASP A 30 -28.64 45.20 -21.30
N ARG A 31 -28.92 46.44 -20.85
CA ARG A 31 -28.44 46.98 -19.57
C ARG A 31 -28.92 46.15 -18.38
N ASP A 32 -30.22 45.87 -18.32
CA ASP A 32 -30.80 45.08 -17.24
C ASP A 32 -30.27 43.64 -17.21
N ARG A 33 -30.02 43.06 -18.40
CA ARG A 33 -29.37 41.75 -18.53
C ARG A 33 -27.94 41.78 -18.02
N LEU A 34 -27.16 42.82 -18.36
CA LEU A 34 -25.79 42.97 -17.87
C LEU A 34 -25.74 43.14 -16.35
N ILE A 35 -26.60 43.98 -15.78
CA ILE A 35 -26.70 44.16 -14.32
C ILE A 35 -27.02 42.83 -13.63
N ARG A 36 -27.97 42.05 -14.17
CA ARG A 36 -28.31 40.73 -13.62
C ARG A 36 -27.14 39.74 -13.70
N VAL A 37 -26.35 39.80 -14.77
CA VAL A 37 -25.15 38.96 -14.92
C VAL A 37 -24.09 39.36 -13.91
N GLU A 38 -23.84 40.66 -13.74
CA GLU A 38 -22.90 41.19 -12.76
C GLU A 38 -23.26 40.76 -11.32
N THR A 39 -24.52 40.91 -10.92
CA THR A 39 -24.97 40.43 -9.59
C THR A 39 -24.78 38.93 -9.39
N LYS A 40 -24.99 38.12 -10.44
CA LYS A 40 -24.76 36.67 -10.37
C LYS A 40 -23.27 36.34 -10.26
N ILE A 41 -22.40 37.10 -10.92
CA ILE A 41 -20.95 36.93 -10.81
C ILE A 41 -20.49 37.26 -9.39
N GLU A 42 -20.96 38.36 -8.81
CA GLU A 42 -20.66 38.71 -7.42
C GLU A 42 -21.13 37.62 -6.43
N GLU A 43 -22.31 37.05 -6.65
CA GLU A 43 -22.79 35.92 -5.84
C GLU A 43 -21.90 34.67 -5.99
N LEU A 44 -21.44 34.38 -7.21
CA LEU A 44 -20.51 33.29 -7.47
C LEU A 44 -19.17 33.52 -6.78
N ASP A 45 -18.60 34.72 -6.86
CA ASP A 45 -17.34 35.06 -6.19
C ASP A 45 -17.44 34.85 -4.68
N SER A 46 -18.53 35.31 -4.05
CA SER A 46 -18.77 35.08 -2.63
C SER A 46 -18.86 33.59 -2.27
N ARG A 47 -19.47 32.78 -3.14
CA ARG A 47 -19.53 31.31 -2.95
C ARG A 47 -18.15 30.67 -3.12
N PHE A 48 -17.34 31.13 -4.07
CA PHE A 48 -15.98 30.65 -4.26
C PHE A 48 -15.08 30.97 -3.05
N GLU A 49 -15.16 32.18 -2.49
CA GLU A 49 -14.42 32.50 -1.26
C GLU A 49 -14.80 31.58 -0.09
N GLN A 50 -16.08 31.21 0.02
CA GLN A 50 -16.52 30.26 1.05
C GLN A 50 -15.99 28.85 0.80
N ILE A 51 -15.90 28.44 -0.47
CA ILE A 51 -15.32 27.17 -0.87
C ILE A 51 -13.83 27.15 -0.52
N ASP A 52 -13.08 28.20 -0.83
CA ASP A 52 -11.65 28.31 -0.52
C ASP A 52 -11.39 28.18 0.99
N LYS A 53 -12.17 28.90 1.82
CA LYS A 53 -12.08 28.77 3.29
C LYS A 53 -12.33 27.35 3.78
N ARG A 54 -13.26 26.62 3.14
CA ARG A 54 -13.53 25.21 3.49
C ARG A 54 -12.39 24.31 3.04
N PHE A 55 -11.80 24.56 1.87
CA PHE A 55 -10.63 23.82 1.40
C PHE A 55 -9.43 24.01 2.32
N GLU A 56 -9.12 25.24 2.74
CA GLU A 56 -8.07 25.49 3.73
C GLU A 56 -8.31 24.72 5.04
N GLN A 57 -9.56 24.67 5.50
CA GLN A 57 -9.91 23.90 6.71
C GLN A 57 -9.68 22.40 6.50
N VAL A 58 -10.02 21.88 5.32
CA VAL A 58 -9.81 20.48 4.96
C VAL A 58 -8.31 20.17 4.90
N GLU A 59 -7.51 21.02 4.28
CA GLU A 59 -6.05 20.87 4.17
C GLU A 59 -5.39 20.80 5.56
N ARG A 60 -5.76 21.71 6.48
CA ARG A 60 -5.28 21.65 7.88
C ARG A 60 -5.65 20.35 8.60
N ARG A 61 -6.82 19.78 8.30
CA ARG A 61 -7.23 18.47 8.87
C ARG A 61 -6.41 17.34 8.27
N PHE A 62 -6.12 17.38 6.97
CA PHE A 62 -5.25 16.41 6.32
C PHE A 62 -3.83 16.45 6.89
N GLU A 63 -3.23 17.63 7.04
CA GLU A 63 -1.92 17.76 7.69
C GLU A 63 -1.92 17.17 9.12
N GLN A 64 -3.00 17.39 9.88
CA GLN A 64 -3.13 16.81 11.21
C GLN A 64 -3.23 15.28 11.17
N LEU A 65 -3.90 14.71 10.17
CA LEU A 65 -4.00 13.27 9.97
C LEU A 65 -2.64 12.68 9.57
N GLU A 66 -1.92 13.31 8.65
CA GLU A 66 -0.56 12.89 8.25
C GLU A 66 0.36 12.80 9.47
N ARG A 67 0.41 13.85 10.30
CA ARG A 67 1.23 13.83 11.54
C ARG A 67 0.83 12.72 12.52
N ARG A 68 -0.45 12.33 12.56
CA ARG A 68 -0.91 11.20 13.39
C ARG A 68 -0.48 9.87 12.80
N ILE A 69 -0.55 9.72 11.48
CA ILE A 69 -0.11 8.51 10.77
C ILE A 69 1.39 8.34 10.94
N GLU A 70 2.19 9.38 10.71
CA GLU A 70 3.65 9.34 10.93
C GLU A 70 4.00 8.92 12.36
N ARG A 71 3.26 9.42 13.36
CA ARG A 71 3.46 9.01 14.75
C ARG A 71 3.15 7.53 14.96
N LEU A 72 2.07 7.03 14.36
CA LEU A 72 1.69 5.62 14.44
C LEU A 72 2.70 4.73 13.73
N GLU A 73 3.15 5.10 12.54
CA GLU A 73 4.19 4.38 11.79
C GLU A 73 5.49 4.31 12.59
N ASN A 74 5.91 5.42 13.19
CA ASN A 74 7.09 5.45 14.06
C ASN A 74 6.93 4.52 15.27
N VAL A 75 5.81 4.61 16.01
CA VAL A 75 5.56 3.75 17.17
C VAL A 75 5.49 2.28 16.77
N MET A 76 4.86 1.98 15.63
CA MET A 76 4.74 0.63 15.11
C MET A 76 6.10 0.07 14.70
N MET A 77 6.91 0.85 13.97
CA MET A 77 8.27 0.47 13.57
C MET A 77 9.17 0.22 14.78
N TRP A 78 9.18 1.14 15.76
CA TRP A 78 9.95 0.97 17.00
C TRP A 78 9.43 -0.18 17.87
N GLY A 79 8.11 -0.34 17.97
CA GLY A 79 7.46 -1.41 18.73
C GLY A 79 7.76 -2.79 18.15
N PHE A 80 7.65 -2.96 16.83
CA PHE A 80 8.05 -4.19 16.18
C PHE A 80 9.54 -4.46 16.33
N GLY A 81 10.39 -3.43 16.20
CA GLY A 81 11.83 -3.56 16.47
C GLY A 81 12.12 -4.13 17.85
N LEU A 82 11.50 -3.59 18.90
CA LEU A 82 11.63 -4.09 20.27
C LEU A 82 11.17 -5.55 20.42
N LEU A 83 10.03 -5.90 19.82
CA LEU A 83 9.52 -7.28 19.84
C LEU A 83 10.45 -8.25 19.11
N PHE A 84 10.99 -7.88 17.94
CA PHE A 84 11.92 -8.73 17.20
C PHE A 84 13.26 -8.86 17.94
N THR A 85 13.80 -7.77 18.50
CA THR A 85 15.04 -7.82 19.29
C THR A 85 14.89 -8.71 20.52
N THR A 86 13.76 -8.59 21.24
CA THR A 86 13.50 -9.44 22.42
C THR A 86 13.27 -10.90 22.03
N MET A 87 12.54 -11.18 20.95
CA MET A 87 12.32 -12.53 20.44
C MET A 87 13.64 -13.21 20.04
N ILE A 88 14.45 -12.53 19.22
CA ILE A 88 15.76 -13.05 18.79
C ILE A 88 16.68 -13.21 20.00
N GLY A 89 16.66 -12.27 20.94
CA GLY A 89 17.42 -12.36 22.19
C GLY A 89 17.04 -13.59 23.02
N LEU A 90 15.74 -13.85 23.20
CA LEU A 90 15.25 -15.02 23.92
C LEU A 90 15.57 -16.32 23.19
N VAL A 91 15.35 -16.40 21.88
CA VAL A 91 15.69 -17.59 21.09
C VAL A 91 17.19 -17.86 21.14
N GLY A 92 18.02 -16.82 20.98
CA GLY A 92 19.47 -16.92 21.10
C GLY A 92 19.89 -17.38 22.50
N PHE A 93 19.30 -16.81 23.55
CA PHE A 93 19.55 -17.19 24.94
C PHE A 93 19.15 -18.64 25.23
N VAL A 94 17.98 -19.08 24.77
CA VAL A 94 17.49 -20.46 24.95
C VAL A 94 18.35 -21.45 24.19
N LEU A 95 18.79 -21.12 22.97
CA LEU A 95 19.71 -21.97 22.20
C LEU A 95 21.08 -22.09 22.90
N TRP A 96 21.57 -20.99 23.50
CA TRP A 96 22.79 -20.99 24.29
C TRP A 96 22.67 -21.85 25.56
N ASP A 97 21.59 -21.66 26.31
CA ASP A 97 21.30 -22.40 27.54
C ASP A 97 21.21 -23.91 27.26
N ARG A 98 20.44 -24.29 26.22
CA ARG A 98 20.30 -25.67 25.79
C ARG A 98 21.65 -26.30 25.42
N ARG A 99 22.54 -25.59 24.70
CA ARG A 99 23.86 -26.15 24.35
C ARG A 99 24.73 -26.39 25.58
N THR A 100 24.64 -25.52 26.56
CA THR A 100 25.39 -25.64 27.83
C THR A 100 24.84 -26.79 28.67
N ALA A 101 23.52 -26.91 28.79
CA ALA A 101 22.83 -27.88 29.62
C ALA A 101 22.74 -29.31 29.03
N LEU A 102 22.79 -29.48 27.70
CA LEU A 102 22.76 -30.82 27.08
C LEU A 102 24.10 -31.56 27.11
N SER A 103 25.20 -30.89 27.45
CA SER A 103 26.52 -31.53 27.48
C SER A 103 26.59 -32.80 28.35
N PRO A 104 26.02 -32.87 29.58
CA PRO A 104 25.98 -34.12 30.35
C PRO A 104 25.01 -35.16 29.79
N ALA A 105 23.91 -34.75 29.15
CA ALA A 105 22.90 -35.65 28.59
C ALA A 105 23.43 -36.40 27.36
N ILE A 106 24.17 -35.70 26.49
CA ILE A 106 24.84 -36.31 25.32
C ILE A 106 25.88 -37.33 25.79
N ARG A 107 26.66 -37.02 26.84
CA ARG A 107 27.68 -37.93 27.36
C ARG A 107 27.08 -39.21 27.96
N LYS A 108 26.02 -39.09 28.76
CA LYS A 108 25.31 -40.25 29.31
C LYS A 108 24.67 -41.10 28.22
N ASN A 109 24.08 -40.49 27.18
CA ASN A 109 23.55 -41.26 26.05
C ASN A 109 24.66 -42.03 25.32
N LYS A 110 25.81 -41.41 25.10
CA LYS A 110 26.95 -42.08 24.47
C LYS A 110 27.47 -43.26 25.31
N GLU A 111 27.56 -43.09 26.64
CA GLU A 111 27.93 -44.17 27.56
C GLU A 111 26.89 -45.31 27.56
N LEU A 112 25.60 -45.00 27.40
CA LEU A 112 24.53 -46.00 27.29
C LEU A 112 24.58 -46.76 25.97
N GLU A 113 24.84 -46.09 24.84
CA GLU A 113 25.05 -46.73 23.55
C GLU A 113 26.25 -47.69 23.60
N GLU A 114 27.39 -47.24 24.15
CA GLU A 114 28.58 -48.11 24.27
C GLU A 114 28.35 -49.33 25.16
N ARG A 115 27.51 -49.21 26.21
CA ARG A 115 27.13 -50.34 27.05
C ARG A 115 26.19 -51.29 26.31
N ASN A 116 25.21 -50.77 25.58
CA ASN A 116 24.29 -51.57 24.77
C ASN A 116 25.06 -52.34 23.69
N ASP A 117 25.99 -51.72 22.98
CA ASP A 117 26.83 -52.37 21.97
C ASP A 117 27.66 -53.53 22.54
N LYS A 118 28.21 -53.36 23.76
CA LYS A 118 28.97 -54.43 24.44
C LYS A 118 28.07 -55.60 24.83
N ILE A 119 26.87 -55.31 25.34
CA ILE A 119 25.89 -56.32 25.71
C ILE A 119 25.41 -57.06 24.46
N GLU A 120 25.16 -56.34 23.36
CA GLU A 120 24.78 -56.94 22.08
C GLU A 120 25.85 -57.89 21.55
N LYS A 121 27.13 -57.48 21.57
CA LYS A 121 28.25 -58.34 21.17
C LYS A 121 28.36 -59.59 22.05
N ALA A 122 28.23 -59.44 23.37
CA ALA A 122 28.27 -60.57 24.31
C ALA A 122 27.10 -61.54 24.09
N LEU A 123 25.88 -61.03 23.85
CA LEU A 123 24.70 -61.83 23.54
C LEU A 123 24.85 -62.56 22.20
N LYS A 124 25.38 -61.90 21.16
CA LYS A 124 25.69 -62.53 19.88
C LYS A 124 26.68 -63.68 20.04
N GLU A 125 27.75 -63.48 20.80
CA GLU A 125 28.76 -64.51 21.07
C GLU A 125 28.18 -65.70 21.85
N TYR A 126 27.33 -65.43 22.85
CA TYR A 126 26.67 -66.48 23.63
C TYR A 126 25.62 -67.25 22.84
N ALA A 127 24.95 -66.61 21.89
CA ALA A 127 23.92 -67.24 21.07
C ALA A 127 24.47 -68.28 20.09
N TYR A 128 25.76 -68.22 19.72
CA TYR A 128 26.40 -69.33 19.01
C TYR A 128 26.56 -70.59 19.88
N LYS A 129 26.46 -70.48 21.21
CA LYS A 129 26.60 -71.60 22.16
C LYS A 129 25.24 -72.20 22.57
N GLU A 130 24.16 -71.43 22.50
CA GLU A 130 22.80 -71.90 22.84
C GLU A 130 21.79 -71.70 21.69
N PRO A 131 21.22 -72.77 21.11
CA PRO A 131 20.29 -72.66 19.98
C PRO A 131 18.98 -71.94 20.32
N LYS A 132 18.51 -72.00 21.58
CA LYS A 132 17.33 -71.26 22.04
C LYS A 132 17.57 -69.74 22.11
N LEU A 133 18.78 -69.32 22.45
CA LEU A 133 19.14 -67.90 22.55
C LEU A 133 19.31 -67.27 21.17
N ALA A 134 19.84 -68.02 20.19
CA ALA A 134 19.92 -67.59 18.79
C ALA A 134 18.54 -67.35 18.17
N GLU A 135 17.56 -68.20 18.46
CA GLU A 135 16.20 -68.03 17.95
C GLU A 135 15.52 -66.77 18.52
N ILE A 136 15.77 -66.46 19.80
CA ILE A 136 15.28 -65.23 20.45
C ILE A 136 15.91 -63.98 19.83
N LEU A 137 17.23 -63.97 19.62
CA LEU A 137 17.92 -62.82 19.01
C LEU A 137 17.49 -62.59 17.55
N ARG A 138 17.25 -63.67 16.79
CA ARG A 138 16.73 -63.60 15.41
C ARG A 138 15.31 -63.02 15.35
N ASN A 139 14.44 -63.35 16.31
CA ASN A 139 13.09 -62.79 16.37
C ASN A 139 13.05 -61.32 16.80
N VAL A 140 14.05 -60.84 17.55
CA VAL A 140 14.17 -59.44 17.99
C VAL A 140 14.91 -58.57 16.95
N GLY A 141 15.45 -59.17 15.88
CA GLY A 141 16.16 -58.46 14.81
C GLY A 141 17.58 -58.03 15.18
N LEU A 142 18.16 -58.62 16.23
CA LEU A 142 19.53 -58.37 16.68
C LEU A 142 20.56 -59.28 16.01
N MET A 143 20.14 -60.29 15.24
CA MET A 143 20.95 -61.16 14.38
C MET A 143 20.48 -61.06 12.94
#